data_AF-A0A1V8SBQ1-F1
#
_entry.id   AF-A0A1V8SBQ1-F1
#
_cell.length_a   1.000
_cell.length_b   1.000
_cell.length_c   1.000
_cell.angle_alpha   90.00
_cell.angle_beta   90.00
_cell.angle_gamma   90.00
#
_symmetry.space_group_name_H-M   'P 1'
#
loop_
_entity.id
_entity.type
_entity.pdbx_description
1 polymer ?
#
loop_
_entity_poly.entity_id
_entity_poly.type
_entity_poly.pdbx_seq_one_letter_code
_entity_poly.pdbx_strand_id
1 'polypeptide(L)'
;MIMGSSALVERLEAMHPTPDLHLDSPYLPRVSELFSSIYAAADAIIIHGVPDLILNNASKPYFLEDRKKTLGQSCEAYMQARGREHMLDAVQHHIRELGKVLRENGEGPFVLSGSVSYADVMIVGWMKFWERLGVLEEMIKADPQPLKLLLEASQQWMARDDPIMTPDLSSKIFPHTMASTVDITKLDRPLRVGVLLTNSVTEILDVAPLDIFSGMSKEFTKTIPDFLLPSSIKEQAIDVDFHWVTEHGQEAKLTAGTIIKPTHTIDNCPPLDVLLMGAHEMHYKLSEGEIKFIQKCNVESHALLFICGGCLAALQAGILKGKTATAPRPMVEMMRQMNPEVDWVTKRYAHDGKIWTSGALLNGTDMTKAFALETWGGGEGSLVEMGMRLGGYPYRDVNYADVPWAI
;
A
#
# COMPACT_ATOMS: atom_id res chain seq x y z
N MET A 1 27.37 -8.37 -3.14
CA MET A 1 26.63 -7.94 -4.35
C MET A 1 25.59 -8.99 -4.69
N ILE A 2 24.40 -8.58 -5.10
CA ILE A 2 23.41 -9.49 -5.71
C ILE A 2 24.07 -10.08 -6.97
N MET A 3 24.00 -11.40 -7.18
CA MET A 3 24.56 -12.01 -8.40
C MET A 3 24.05 -11.27 -9.65
N GLY A 4 24.97 -10.79 -10.48
CA GLY A 4 24.66 -10.12 -11.75
C GLY A 4 24.44 -8.60 -11.67
N SER A 5 24.47 -7.96 -10.49
CA SER A 5 24.24 -6.51 -10.39
C SER A 5 25.33 -5.67 -11.07
N SER A 6 26.59 -6.12 -11.06
CA SER A 6 27.68 -5.43 -11.75
C SER A 6 27.52 -5.44 -13.27
N ALA A 7 27.23 -6.61 -13.85
CA ALA A 7 27.02 -6.76 -15.30
C ALA A 7 25.77 -5.98 -15.79
N LEU A 8 24.74 -5.87 -14.95
CA LEU A 8 23.56 -5.06 -15.26
C LEU A 8 23.90 -3.57 -15.30
N VAL A 9 24.71 -3.09 -14.36
CA VAL A 9 25.03 -1.66 -14.25
C VAL A 9 25.98 -1.21 -15.34
N GLU A 10 26.99 -2.01 -15.69
CA GLU A 10 27.84 -1.75 -16.87
C GLU A 10 27.01 -1.65 -18.16
N ARG A 11 25.98 -2.51 -18.29
CA ARG A 11 25.08 -2.50 -19.44
C ARG A 11 24.13 -1.31 -19.43
N LEU A 12 23.62 -0.90 -18.27
CA LEU A 12 22.79 0.29 -18.12
C LEU A 12 23.57 1.55 -18.49
N GLU A 13 24.82 1.66 -18.03
CA GLU A 13 25.71 2.77 -18.36
C GLU A 13 25.99 2.85 -19.87
N ALA A 14 26.24 1.70 -20.51
CA ALA A 14 26.44 1.65 -21.95
C ALA A 14 25.18 2.05 -22.75
N MET A 15 23.99 1.76 -22.23
CA MET A 15 22.71 2.11 -22.87
C MET A 15 22.28 3.55 -22.59
N HIS A 16 22.64 4.09 -21.42
CA HIS A 16 22.23 5.39 -20.92
C HIS A 16 23.43 6.12 -20.30
N PRO A 17 24.37 6.64 -21.11
CA PRO A 17 25.63 7.21 -20.62
C PRO A 17 25.48 8.58 -19.93
N THR A 18 24.24 9.09 -19.83
CA THR A 18 23.93 10.36 -19.16
C THR A 18 22.64 10.24 -18.36
N PRO A 19 22.64 10.60 -17.06
CA PRO A 19 23.81 11.04 -16.29
C PRO A 19 24.81 9.90 -16.05
N ASP A 20 26.11 10.22 -16.03
CA ASP A 20 27.21 9.28 -15.76
C ASP A 20 27.11 8.74 -14.33
N LEU A 21 27.10 7.42 -14.15
CA LEU A 21 27.04 6.78 -12.83
C LEU A 21 28.42 6.64 -12.16
N HIS A 22 29.48 7.09 -12.82
CA HIS A 22 30.85 7.14 -12.30
C HIS A 22 31.33 5.78 -11.79
N LEU A 23 31.21 4.74 -12.63
CA LEU A 23 31.56 3.35 -12.28
C LEU A 23 33.06 3.16 -12.02
N ASP A 24 33.89 4.07 -12.50
CA ASP A 24 35.34 4.15 -12.25
C ASP A 24 35.70 4.90 -10.96
N SER A 25 34.70 5.42 -10.24
CA SER A 25 34.89 6.14 -8.97
C SER A 25 35.68 5.31 -7.95
N PRO A 26 36.70 5.88 -7.29
CA PRO A 26 37.48 5.18 -6.26
C PRO A 26 36.65 4.86 -5.01
N TYR A 27 35.46 5.44 -4.87
CA TYR A 27 34.54 5.18 -3.77
C TYR A 27 33.74 3.88 -3.94
N LEU A 28 33.47 3.47 -5.17
CA LEU A 28 32.69 2.26 -5.47
C LEU A 28 33.28 0.98 -4.86
N PRO A 29 34.59 0.67 -5.01
CA PRO A 29 35.17 -0.51 -4.38
C PRO A 29 35.17 -0.42 -2.85
N ARG A 30 35.41 0.76 -2.27
CA ARG A 30 35.40 0.98 -0.81
C ARG A 30 34.01 0.76 -0.20
N VAL A 31 32.98 1.29 -0.84
CA VAL A 31 31.57 1.07 -0.46
C VAL A 31 31.18 -0.40 -0.58
N SER A 32 31.64 -1.07 -1.64
CA SER A 32 31.40 -2.52 -1.85
C SER A 32 32.04 -3.40 -0.78
N GLU A 33 33.25 -3.04 -0.34
CA GLU A 33 33.95 -3.72 0.75
C GLU A 33 33.22 -3.52 2.09
N LEU A 34 32.92 -2.26 2.44
CA LEU A 34 32.16 -1.92 3.66
C LEU A 34 30.83 -2.68 3.72
N PHE A 35 30.13 -2.80 2.61
CA PHE A 35 28.91 -3.58 2.54
C PHE A 35 29.10 -5.06 2.81
N SER A 36 30.14 -5.65 2.24
CA SER A 36 30.46 -7.05 2.48
C SER A 36 30.75 -7.29 3.96
N SER A 37 31.44 -6.36 4.62
CA SER A 37 31.66 -6.39 6.07
C SER A 37 30.38 -6.21 6.89
N ILE A 38 29.52 -5.26 6.53
CA ILE A 38 28.23 -5.04 7.21
C ILE A 38 27.33 -6.27 7.09
N TYR A 39 27.24 -6.86 5.89
CA TYR A 39 26.44 -8.07 5.66
C TYR A 39 26.97 -9.23 6.49
N ALA A 40 28.28 -9.44 6.53
CA ALA A 40 28.89 -10.50 7.34
C ALA A 40 28.69 -10.29 8.85
N ALA A 41 28.62 -9.04 9.31
CA ALA A 41 28.37 -8.69 10.71
C ALA A 41 26.90 -8.89 11.14
N ALA A 42 25.94 -8.77 10.21
CA ALA A 42 24.50 -8.83 10.49
C ALA A 42 23.75 -9.93 9.71
N ASP A 43 24.46 -10.94 9.21
CA ASP A 43 23.93 -11.99 8.34
C ASP A 43 22.68 -12.68 8.92
N ALA A 44 22.67 -13.02 10.20
CA ALA A 44 21.56 -13.72 10.82
C ALA A 44 20.31 -12.83 10.98
N ILE A 45 20.48 -11.53 11.23
CA ILE A 45 19.38 -10.54 11.22
C ILE A 45 18.72 -10.54 9.84
N ILE A 46 19.54 -10.49 8.78
CA ILE A 46 19.08 -10.45 7.40
C ILE A 46 18.38 -11.76 7.02
N ILE A 47 19.05 -12.90 7.22
CA ILE A 47 18.54 -14.22 6.84
C ILE A 47 17.26 -14.56 7.59
N HIS A 48 17.14 -14.15 8.85
CA HIS A 48 15.94 -14.35 9.65
C HIS A 48 14.78 -13.46 9.21
N GLY A 49 15.02 -12.18 8.89
CA GLY A 49 13.95 -11.24 8.54
C GLY A 49 13.39 -11.39 7.12
N VAL A 50 14.23 -11.80 6.15
CA VAL A 50 13.85 -11.91 4.73
C VAL A 50 12.60 -12.77 4.46
N PRO A 51 12.43 -13.98 5.02
CA PRO A 51 11.26 -14.84 4.76
C PRO A 51 9.92 -14.19 5.09
N ASP A 52 9.87 -13.38 6.14
CA ASP A 52 8.63 -12.83 6.70
C ASP A 52 8.34 -11.41 6.21
N LEU A 53 9.39 -10.63 5.94
CA LEU A 53 9.27 -9.19 5.65
C LEU A 53 9.50 -8.84 4.18
N ILE A 54 10.14 -9.72 3.40
CA ILE A 54 10.55 -9.42 2.02
C ILE A 54 9.93 -10.39 1.01
N LEU A 55 9.85 -11.68 1.34
CA LEU A 55 9.38 -12.70 0.39
C LEU A 55 7.86 -12.80 0.36
N ASN A 56 7.33 -13.08 -0.84
CA ASN A 56 5.93 -13.50 -0.98
C ASN A 56 5.73 -14.93 -0.44
N ASN A 57 4.46 -15.29 -0.23
CA ASN A 57 4.07 -16.61 0.29
C ASN A 57 4.57 -17.79 -0.56
N ALA A 58 4.72 -17.61 -1.87
CA ALA A 58 5.18 -18.68 -2.77
C ALA A 58 6.69 -18.94 -2.65
N SER A 59 7.50 -17.90 -2.42
CA SER A 59 8.97 -18.00 -2.33
C SER A 59 9.47 -18.39 -0.94
N LYS A 60 8.68 -18.10 0.11
CA LYS A 60 9.07 -18.32 1.50
C LYS A 60 9.43 -19.78 1.84
N PRO A 61 8.65 -20.82 1.45
CA PRO A 61 8.98 -22.21 1.78
C PRO A 61 10.32 -22.66 1.19
N TYR A 62 10.57 -22.33 -0.08
CA TYR A 62 11.83 -22.64 -0.76
C TYR A 62 13.02 -21.98 -0.04
N PHE A 63 12.90 -20.69 0.30
CA PHE A 63 13.97 -19.97 0.98
C PHE A 63 14.31 -20.59 2.34
N LEU A 64 13.30 -20.90 3.16
CA LEU A 64 13.51 -21.50 4.47
C LEU A 64 14.19 -22.88 4.37
N GLU A 65 13.80 -23.70 3.38
CA GLU A 65 14.43 -25.01 3.15
C GLU A 65 15.89 -24.87 2.69
N ASP A 66 16.15 -23.98 1.73
CA ASP A 66 17.48 -23.70 1.19
C ASP A 66 18.43 -23.12 2.25
N ARG A 67 17.95 -22.18 3.08
CA ARG A 67 18.72 -21.63 4.19
C ARG A 67 18.97 -22.68 5.27
N LYS A 68 18.00 -23.54 5.58
CA LYS A 68 18.20 -24.64 6.53
C LYS A 68 19.29 -25.61 6.07
N LYS A 69 19.33 -25.94 4.77
CA LYS A 69 20.40 -26.76 4.18
C LYS A 69 21.76 -26.07 4.27
N THR A 70 21.82 -24.78 3.94
CA THR A 70 23.07 -24.00 3.93
C THR A 70 23.62 -23.77 5.34
N LEU A 71 22.76 -23.49 6.32
CA LEU A 71 23.15 -23.17 7.70
C LEU A 71 23.29 -24.40 8.60
N GLY A 72 22.75 -25.55 8.19
CA GLY A 72 22.67 -26.77 9.02
C GLY A 72 21.68 -26.67 10.19
N GLN A 73 20.92 -25.58 10.31
CA GLN A 73 19.95 -25.30 11.37
C GLN A 73 18.86 -24.34 10.86
N SER A 74 17.79 -24.11 11.64
CA SER A 74 16.76 -23.14 11.25
C SER A 74 17.29 -21.70 11.29
N CYS A 75 16.68 -20.80 10.51
CA CYS A 75 16.99 -19.36 10.55
C CYS A 75 16.80 -18.78 11.96
N GLU A 76 15.77 -19.23 12.69
CA GLU A 76 15.52 -18.85 14.09
C GLU A 76 16.64 -19.27 15.03
N ALA A 77 17.07 -20.54 14.99
CA ALA A 77 18.16 -21.03 15.82
C ALA A 77 19.48 -20.32 15.49
N TYR A 78 19.73 -20.04 14.21
CA TYR A 78 20.89 -19.28 13.77
C TYR A 78 20.89 -17.84 14.30
N MET A 79 19.74 -17.17 14.27
CA MET A 79 19.54 -15.83 14.83
C MET A 79 19.76 -15.81 16.35
N GLN A 80 19.19 -16.78 17.08
CA GLN A 80 19.37 -16.91 18.53
C GLN A 80 20.84 -17.13 18.91
N ALA A 81 21.55 -18.01 18.18
CA ALA A 81 22.95 -18.34 18.47
C ALA A 81 23.90 -17.15 18.27
N ARG A 82 23.61 -16.26 17.30
CA ARG A 82 24.46 -15.11 16.97
C ARG A 82 24.23 -13.91 17.89
N GLY A 83 23.02 -13.79 18.46
CA GLY A 83 22.65 -12.70 19.37
C GLY A 83 22.44 -11.37 18.65
N ARG A 84 21.20 -10.87 18.65
CA ARG A 84 20.80 -9.66 17.92
C ARG A 84 21.64 -8.43 18.28
N GLU A 85 21.77 -8.15 19.57
CA GLU A 85 22.48 -6.96 20.07
C GLU A 85 23.97 -7.01 19.71
N HIS A 86 24.59 -8.20 19.82
CA HIS A 86 25.98 -8.38 19.44
C HIS A 86 26.24 -8.06 17.97
N MET A 87 25.35 -8.50 17.07
CA MET A 87 25.44 -8.19 15.64
C MET A 87 25.23 -6.70 15.36
N LEU A 88 24.25 -6.07 16.01
CA LEU A 88 24.01 -4.63 15.86
C LEU A 88 25.22 -3.81 16.31
N ASP A 89 25.86 -4.19 17.42
CA ASP A 89 27.08 -3.54 17.91
C ASP A 89 28.26 -3.73 16.94
N ALA A 90 28.41 -4.93 16.37
CA ALA A 90 29.47 -5.24 15.40
C ALA A 90 29.38 -4.39 14.13
N VAL A 91 28.16 -4.07 13.67
CA VAL A 91 27.94 -3.23 12.48
C VAL A 91 28.39 -1.78 12.69
N GLN A 92 28.35 -1.27 13.93
CA GLN A 92 28.55 0.16 14.22
C GLN A 92 29.93 0.69 13.81
N HIS A 93 30.97 -0.14 13.84
CA HIS A 93 32.29 0.26 13.35
C HIS A 93 32.25 0.58 11.84
N HIS A 94 31.64 -0.29 11.05
CA HIS A 94 31.56 -0.13 9.60
C HIS A 94 30.68 1.06 9.19
N ILE A 95 29.64 1.37 9.96
CA ILE A 95 28.80 2.55 9.74
C ILE A 95 29.58 3.85 9.94
N ARG A 96 30.46 3.92 10.94
CA ARG A 96 31.34 5.09 11.12
C ARG A 96 32.29 5.27 9.94
N GLU A 97 32.85 4.18 9.41
CA GLU A 97 33.70 4.26 8.21
C GLU A 97 32.90 4.68 6.97
N LEU A 98 31.67 4.20 6.82
CA LEU A 98 30.78 4.63 5.74
C LEU A 98 30.41 6.12 5.85
N GLY A 99 30.16 6.61 7.07
CA GLY A 99 29.92 8.03 7.32
C GLY A 99 31.14 8.90 7.01
N LYS A 100 32.37 8.42 7.24
CA LYS A 100 33.60 9.11 6.80
C LYS A 100 33.64 9.20 5.28
N VAL A 101 33.40 8.08 4.58
CA VAL A 101 33.36 8.04 3.10
C VAL A 101 32.40 9.10 2.54
N LEU A 102 31.20 9.24 3.12
CA LEU A 102 30.21 10.23 2.66
C LEU A 102 30.64 11.69 2.87
N ARG A 103 31.54 11.98 3.81
CA ARG A 103 32.00 13.34 4.12
C ARG A 103 33.35 13.71 3.51
N GLU A 104 34.03 12.78 2.84
CA GLU A 104 35.41 12.97 2.37
C GLU A 104 35.54 14.05 1.28
N ASN A 105 34.52 14.25 0.44
CA ASN A 105 34.59 15.13 -0.74
C ASN A 105 33.87 16.50 -0.61
N GLY A 106 33.40 16.89 0.58
CA GLY A 106 32.79 18.21 0.82
C GLY A 106 31.47 18.14 1.60
N GLU A 107 30.69 19.23 1.54
CA GLU A 107 29.46 19.39 2.34
C GLU A 107 28.20 18.79 1.68
N GLY A 108 28.34 18.23 0.47
CA GLY A 108 27.23 17.60 -0.25
C GLY A 108 26.85 16.21 0.31
N PRO A 109 25.61 15.75 0.06
CA PRO A 109 25.10 14.48 0.60
C PRO A 109 25.61 13.23 -0.14
N PHE A 110 26.20 13.40 -1.33
CA PHE A 110 26.69 12.33 -2.19
C PHE A 110 28.21 12.13 -2.05
N VAL A 111 28.69 10.90 -2.26
CA VAL A 111 30.13 10.57 -2.11
C VAL A 111 31.03 11.39 -3.03
N LEU A 112 30.53 11.87 -4.18
CA LEU A 112 31.29 12.73 -5.10
C LEU A 112 31.02 14.23 -4.95
N SER A 113 30.22 14.65 -3.96
CA SER A 113 29.87 16.06 -3.69
C SER A 113 29.28 16.80 -4.90
N GLY A 114 27.95 16.90 -4.94
CA GLY A 114 27.23 17.60 -6.01
C GLY A 114 26.88 16.75 -7.24
N SER A 115 27.52 15.59 -7.40
CA SER A 115 27.17 14.59 -8.42
C SER A 115 26.84 13.24 -7.79
N VAL A 116 25.87 12.55 -8.41
CA VAL A 116 25.40 11.22 -8.01
C VAL A 116 26.28 10.17 -8.65
N SER A 117 26.65 9.13 -7.89
CA SER A 117 27.37 7.97 -8.39
C SER A 117 26.63 6.67 -8.11
N TYR A 118 27.04 5.58 -8.75
CA TYR A 118 26.52 4.24 -8.45
C TYR A 118 26.80 3.82 -7.00
N ALA A 119 27.88 4.31 -6.39
CA ALA A 119 28.16 4.06 -4.98
C ALA A 119 27.07 4.66 -4.08
N ASP A 120 26.54 5.84 -4.40
CA ASP A 120 25.40 6.44 -3.69
C ASP A 120 24.14 5.58 -3.83
N VAL A 121 23.85 5.11 -5.05
CA VAL A 121 22.72 4.23 -5.34
C VAL A 121 22.81 2.93 -4.54
N MET A 122 24.01 2.35 -4.41
CA MET A 122 24.24 1.15 -3.59
C MET A 122 23.95 1.41 -2.12
N ILE A 123 24.49 2.50 -1.54
CA ILE A 123 24.26 2.85 -0.13
C ILE A 123 22.77 3.07 0.13
N VAL A 124 22.10 3.83 -0.74
CA VAL A 124 20.65 4.10 -0.64
C VAL A 124 19.84 2.81 -0.72
N GLY A 125 20.13 1.94 -1.69
CA GLY A 125 19.46 0.66 -1.85
C GLY A 125 19.55 -0.24 -0.61
N TRP A 126 20.67 -0.21 0.10
CA TRP A 126 20.85 -0.99 1.34
C TRP A 126 20.17 -0.37 2.55
N MET A 127 20.23 0.96 2.71
CA MET A 127 19.46 1.62 3.76
C MET A 127 17.98 1.28 3.64
N LYS A 128 17.48 1.31 2.41
CA LYS A 128 16.12 0.91 2.05
C LYS A 128 15.83 -0.57 2.33
N PHE A 129 16.76 -1.47 2.03
CA PHE A 129 16.63 -2.88 2.40
C PHE A 129 16.52 -3.07 3.93
N TRP A 130 17.33 -2.37 4.72
CA TRP A 130 17.26 -2.43 6.19
C TRP A 130 16.02 -1.75 6.76
N GLU A 131 15.47 -0.74 6.09
CA GLU A 131 14.18 -0.12 6.43
C GLU A 131 13.03 -1.13 6.29
N ARG A 132 13.01 -1.93 5.20
CA ARG A 132 12.02 -3.01 5.04
C ARG A 132 12.17 -4.12 6.07
N LEU A 133 13.38 -4.37 6.56
CA LEU A 133 13.63 -5.32 7.63
C LEU A 133 13.32 -4.76 9.04
N GLY A 134 12.97 -3.47 9.14
CA GLY A 134 12.63 -2.83 10.42
C GLY A 134 13.82 -2.62 11.35
N VAL A 135 15.06 -2.54 10.82
CA VAL A 135 16.29 -2.44 11.63
C VAL A 135 17.18 -1.25 11.28
N LEU A 136 16.75 -0.36 10.37
CA LEU A 136 17.59 0.73 9.85
C LEU A 136 18.18 1.61 10.97
N GLU A 137 17.35 2.11 11.89
CA GLU A 137 17.79 3.03 12.94
C GLU A 137 18.83 2.43 13.88
N GLU A 138 18.71 1.13 14.18
CA GLU A 138 19.69 0.41 14.99
C GLU A 138 20.96 0.12 14.23
N MET A 139 20.84 -0.22 12.93
CA MET A 139 21.99 -0.44 12.06
C MET A 139 22.84 0.82 11.96
N ILE A 140 22.24 2.01 11.78
CA ILE A 140 23.00 3.25 11.51
C ILE A 140 23.34 4.10 12.75
N LYS A 141 23.02 3.61 13.96
CA LYS A 141 23.03 4.38 15.21
C LYS A 141 24.33 5.14 15.51
N ALA A 142 25.48 4.60 15.13
CA ALA A 142 26.78 5.18 15.42
C ALA A 142 27.13 6.43 14.61
N ASP A 143 26.54 6.62 13.44
CA ASP A 143 26.77 7.81 12.60
C ASP A 143 25.58 8.04 11.64
N PRO A 144 24.38 8.35 12.17
CA PRO A 144 23.17 8.36 11.37
C PRO A 144 23.09 9.53 10.39
N GLN A 145 23.77 10.65 10.68
CA GLN A 145 23.55 11.91 9.97
C GLN A 145 23.94 11.87 8.49
N PRO A 146 25.13 11.41 8.06
CA PRO A 146 25.48 11.37 6.64
C PRO A 146 24.56 10.45 5.83
N LEU A 147 24.19 9.32 6.42
CA LEU A 147 23.31 8.35 5.80
C LEU A 147 21.89 8.91 5.63
N LYS A 148 21.38 9.62 6.65
CA LYS A 148 20.08 10.31 6.55
C LYS A 148 20.08 11.45 5.54
N LEU A 149 21.15 12.24 5.46
CA LEU A 149 21.29 13.29 4.43
C LEU A 149 21.35 12.71 3.02
N LEU A 150 22.08 11.62 2.82
CA LEU A 150 22.10 10.90 1.55
C LEU A 150 20.70 10.38 1.18
N LEU A 151 20.00 9.77 2.14
CA LEU A 151 18.65 9.24 1.94
C LEU A 151 17.65 10.37 1.62
N GLU A 152 17.76 11.53 2.28
CA GLU A 152 16.97 12.73 2.00
C GLU A 152 17.23 13.26 0.59
N ALA A 153 18.49 13.45 0.21
CA ALA A 153 18.87 13.92 -1.11
C ALA A 153 18.47 12.97 -2.25
N SER A 154 18.32 11.69 -1.93
CA SER A 154 17.93 10.63 -2.87
C SER A 154 16.42 10.39 -2.90
N GLN A 155 15.61 11.13 -2.12
CA GLN A 155 14.15 10.95 -2.02
C GLN A 155 13.48 10.97 -3.38
N GLN A 156 13.91 11.85 -4.29
CA GLN A 156 13.38 11.93 -5.65
C GLN A 156 13.57 10.64 -6.49
N TRP A 157 14.59 9.81 -6.22
CA TRP A 157 14.79 8.54 -6.94
C TRP A 157 14.02 7.39 -6.28
N MET A 158 13.72 7.55 -5.00
CA MET A 158 12.91 6.62 -4.21
C MET A 158 11.42 6.98 -4.25
N ALA A 159 11.09 8.18 -4.74
CA ALA A 159 9.81 8.54 -5.30
C ALA A 159 9.65 7.77 -6.62
N ARG A 160 9.66 6.45 -6.52
CA ARG A 160 8.93 5.62 -7.45
C ARG A 160 7.55 5.49 -6.87
N ASP A 161 6.62 5.89 -7.71
CA ASP A 161 5.26 5.45 -7.75
C ASP A 161 5.11 3.90 -7.72
N ASP A 162 5.32 3.30 -6.53
CA ASP A 162 4.83 1.99 -6.07
C ASP A 162 5.27 1.73 -4.60
N PRO A 163 4.65 0.83 -3.78
CA PRO A 163 4.16 1.15 -2.45
C PRO A 163 4.76 0.23 -1.38
N ILE A 164 5.96 -0.31 -1.63
CA ILE A 164 6.65 -1.22 -0.72
C ILE A 164 7.89 -0.50 -0.18
N MET A 165 7.72 0.53 0.64
CA MET A 165 8.75 1.02 1.57
C MET A 165 8.06 1.62 2.79
N THR A 166 8.31 0.99 3.94
CA THR A 166 7.86 1.37 5.29
C THR A 166 8.76 2.51 5.85
N PRO A 167 8.54 3.08 7.05
CA PRO A 167 8.09 4.47 7.16
C PRO A 167 8.96 5.24 8.19
N ASP A 168 10.14 5.76 7.83
CA ASP A 168 11.01 6.36 8.88
C ASP A 168 11.77 7.64 8.53
N LEU A 169 11.35 8.40 7.51
CA LEU A 169 11.81 9.80 7.35
C LEU A 169 10.69 10.83 7.22
N SER A 170 9.43 10.41 7.12
CA SER A 170 8.29 11.33 7.13
C SER A 170 8.00 11.92 8.51
N SER A 171 8.49 11.29 9.59
CA SER A 171 8.17 11.64 10.98
C SER A 171 8.82 12.93 11.50
N LYS A 172 9.75 13.55 10.76
CA LYS A 172 10.48 14.74 11.22
C LYS A 172 10.20 16.04 10.45
N ILE A 173 9.48 15.99 9.33
CA ILE A 173 9.29 17.18 8.47
C ILE A 173 7.81 17.50 8.23
N PHE A 174 6.89 16.55 8.48
CA PHE A 174 5.45 16.79 8.39
C PHE A 174 4.76 16.31 9.67
N PRO A 175 3.99 17.15 10.38
CA PRO A 175 3.18 16.67 11.49
C PRO A 175 2.12 15.71 10.93
N HIS A 176 2.32 14.43 11.23
CA HIS A 176 1.42 13.30 11.02
C HIS A 176 0.99 13.04 9.59
N THR A 177 1.37 11.87 9.08
CA THR A 177 0.37 10.97 8.52
C THR A 177 0.93 9.55 8.43
N MET A 178 0.66 8.78 9.48
CA MET A 178 0.66 7.33 9.36
C MET A 178 -0.47 6.95 8.40
N ALA A 179 -0.25 5.98 7.51
CA ALA A 179 -1.37 5.18 7.04
C ALA A 179 -2.16 4.76 8.28
N SER A 180 -3.49 4.95 8.30
CA SER A 180 -4.31 4.67 9.49
C SER A 180 -3.91 3.33 10.11
N THR A 181 -3.27 3.41 11.29
CA THR A 181 -2.99 2.28 12.18
C THR A 181 -4.24 1.86 12.95
N VAL A 182 -5.41 2.37 12.55
CA VAL A 182 -6.67 2.11 13.21
C VAL A 182 -7.14 0.72 12.77
N ASP A 183 -7.14 -0.20 13.72
CA ASP A 183 -7.82 -1.49 13.60
C ASP A 183 -9.32 -1.23 13.61
N ILE A 184 -9.93 -1.15 12.43
CA ILE A 184 -11.36 -0.85 12.26
C ILE A 184 -12.27 -1.96 12.81
N THR A 185 -11.71 -3.10 13.25
CA THR A 185 -12.46 -4.16 13.94
C THR A 185 -12.65 -3.89 15.43
N LYS A 186 -11.91 -2.92 16.00
CA LYS A 186 -11.89 -2.63 17.46
C LYS A 186 -11.99 -1.13 17.73
N LEU A 187 -13.00 -0.49 17.14
CA LEU A 187 -13.26 0.93 17.37
C LEU A 187 -14.03 1.16 18.67
N ASP A 188 -13.65 2.20 19.41
CA ASP A 188 -14.38 2.76 20.56
C ASP A 188 -15.42 3.82 20.13
N ARG A 189 -15.51 4.07 18.82
CA ARG A 189 -16.43 4.99 18.14
C ARG A 189 -17.09 4.30 16.94
N PRO A 190 -18.15 4.87 16.34
CA PRO A 190 -18.68 4.37 15.08
C PRO A 190 -17.64 4.33 13.96
N LEU A 191 -17.72 3.32 13.10
CA LEU A 191 -17.00 3.23 11.84
C LEU A 191 -17.52 4.34 10.91
N ARG A 192 -16.63 5.23 10.48
CA ARG A 192 -16.98 6.34 9.59
C ARG A 192 -16.76 5.94 8.16
N VAL A 193 -17.87 5.76 7.45
CA VAL A 193 -17.87 5.34 6.05
C VAL A 193 -18.38 6.50 5.20
N GLY A 194 -17.54 6.99 4.28
CA GLY A 194 -17.87 8.12 3.43
C GLY A 194 -18.02 7.77 1.96
N VAL A 195 -18.87 8.50 1.26
CA VAL A 195 -19.00 8.48 -0.20
C VAL A 195 -18.66 9.85 -0.75
N LEU A 196 -17.66 9.93 -1.63
CA LEU A 196 -17.40 11.15 -2.39
C LEU A 196 -18.28 11.15 -3.65
N LEU A 197 -19.22 12.10 -3.71
CA LEU A 197 -20.06 12.37 -4.86
C LEU A 197 -19.52 13.60 -5.58
N THR A 198 -19.10 13.41 -6.83
CA THR A 198 -18.51 14.47 -7.65
C THR A 198 -19.55 15.52 -8.06
N ASN A 199 -19.12 16.66 -8.60
CA ASN A 199 -20.03 17.63 -9.24
C ASN A 199 -20.55 17.18 -10.64
N SER A 200 -20.73 15.88 -10.83
CA SER A 200 -21.19 15.20 -12.04
C SER A 200 -22.19 14.10 -11.65
N VAL A 201 -22.79 13.41 -12.62
CA VAL A 201 -23.74 12.34 -12.36
C VAL A 201 -23.00 11.06 -11.96
N THR A 202 -23.24 10.57 -10.74
CA THR A 202 -22.68 9.31 -10.24
C THR A 202 -23.60 8.12 -10.50
N GLU A 203 -23.06 6.95 -10.84
CA GLU A 203 -23.87 5.74 -11.01
C GLU A 203 -24.42 5.25 -9.65
N ILE A 204 -25.74 5.11 -9.52
CA ILE A 204 -26.35 4.70 -8.24
C ILE A 204 -25.93 3.29 -7.80
N LEU A 205 -25.73 2.38 -8.76
CA LEU A 205 -25.27 1.02 -8.47
C LEU A 205 -23.82 0.97 -8.00
N ASP A 206 -23.05 2.04 -8.19
CA ASP A 206 -21.67 2.09 -7.70
C ASP A 206 -21.60 2.59 -6.26
N VAL A 207 -22.63 3.26 -5.76
CA VAL A 207 -22.70 3.69 -4.35
C VAL A 207 -23.56 2.77 -3.49
N ALA A 208 -24.50 2.04 -4.08
CA ALA A 208 -25.33 1.06 -3.40
C ALA A 208 -24.55 -0.02 -2.61
N PRO A 209 -23.37 -0.50 -3.05
CA PRO A 209 -22.57 -1.50 -2.32
C PRO A 209 -22.14 -1.07 -0.92
N LEU A 210 -22.21 0.23 -0.60
CA LEU A 210 -22.01 0.79 0.73
C LEU A 210 -23.00 0.21 1.77
N ASP A 211 -24.20 -0.21 1.33
CA ASP A 211 -25.27 -0.65 2.22
C ASP A 211 -24.92 -1.95 2.98
N ILE A 212 -23.85 -2.64 2.59
CA ILE A 212 -23.29 -3.74 3.37
C ILE A 212 -22.96 -3.31 4.82
N PHE A 213 -22.44 -2.09 5.00
CA PHE A 213 -22.12 -1.56 6.33
C PHE A 213 -23.38 -1.28 7.14
N SER A 214 -24.47 -0.87 6.47
CA SER A 214 -25.78 -0.69 7.11
C SER A 214 -26.31 -2.04 7.60
N GLY A 215 -26.21 -3.08 6.77
CA GLY A 215 -26.62 -4.45 7.13
C GLY A 215 -25.86 -5.06 8.31
N MET A 216 -24.62 -4.64 8.55
CA MET A 216 -23.81 -5.06 9.70
C MET A 216 -23.99 -4.17 10.95
N SER A 217 -24.76 -3.09 10.84
CA SER A 217 -24.87 -2.10 11.91
C SER A 217 -25.73 -2.60 13.08
N LYS A 218 -25.45 -2.12 14.30
CA LYS A 218 -26.32 -2.36 15.47
C LYS A 218 -27.74 -1.84 15.24
N GLU A 219 -27.85 -0.69 14.58
CA GLU A 219 -29.13 -0.06 14.26
C GLU A 219 -29.99 -0.91 13.33
N PHE A 220 -29.39 -1.58 12.35
CA PHE A 220 -30.11 -2.50 11.46
C PHE A 220 -30.37 -3.84 12.12
N THR A 221 -29.33 -4.48 12.67
CA THR A 221 -29.41 -5.84 13.22
C THR A 221 -30.37 -5.96 14.40
N LYS A 222 -30.56 -4.90 15.22
CA LYS A 222 -31.57 -4.90 16.30
C LYS A 222 -33.01 -5.02 15.80
N THR A 223 -33.28 -4.67 14.53
CA THR A 223 -34.62 -4.77 13.94
C THR A 223 -34.95 -6.17 13.42
N ILE A 224 -33.93 -7.01 13.24
CA ILE A 224 -34.08 -8.38 12.73
C ILE A 224 -34.50 -9.30 13.87
N PRO A 225 -35.56 -10.11 13.75
CA PRO A 225 -35.95 -11.06 14.80
C PRO A 225 -34.87 -12.11 15.09
N ASP A 226 -34.76 -12.54 16.36
CA ASP A 226 -33.73 -13.50 16.81
C ASP A 226 -33.77 -14.86 16.09
N PHE A 227 -34.92 -15.27 15.56
CA PHE A 227 -35.06 -16.51 14.80
C PHE A 227 -34.42 -16.43 13.40
N LEU A 228 -34.22 -15.22 12.85
CA LEU A 228 -33.51 -14.99 11.60
C LEU A 228 -32.03 -14.69 11.85
N LEU A 229 -31.74 -13.88 12.87
CA LEU A 229 -30.39 -13.49 13.25
C LEU A 229 -30.22 -13.68 14.76
N PRO A 230 -29.58 -14.75 15.23
CA PRO A 230 -29.41 -15.02 16.66
C PRO A 230 -28.71 -13.89 17.41
N SER A 231 -29.08 -13.66 18.66
CA SER A 231 -28.52 -12.57 19.49
C SER A 231 -27.01 -12.69 19.67
N SER A 232 -26.48 -13.92 19.77
CA SER A 232 -25.02 -14.18 19.84
C SER A 232 -24.27 -13.73 18.58
N ILE A 233 -24.93 -13.64 17.43
CA ILE A 233 -24.35 -13.13 16.18
C ILE A 233 -24.53 -11.61 16.11
N LYS A 234 -25.67 -11.08 16.59
CA LYS A 234 -25.88 -9.63 16.69
C LYS A 234 -24.87 -8.91 17.58
N GLU A 235 -24.29 -9.61 18.56
CA GLU A 235 -23.21 -9.07 19.40
C GLU A 235 -21.96 -8.65 18.60
N GLN A 236 -21.79 -9.17 17.38
CA GLN A 236 -20.71 -8.79 16.46
C GLN A 236 -21.03 -7.54 15.63
N ALA A 237 -22.26 -6.99 15.74
CA ALA A 237 -22.67 -5.83 14.98
C ALA A 237 -21.89 -4.57 15.37
N ILE A 238 -21.60 -3.73 14.38
CA ILE A 238 -20.78 -2.53 14.53
C ILE A 238 -21.64 -1.28 14.59
N ASP A 239 -21.12 -0.21 15.19
CA ASP A 239 -21.70 1.12 15.00
C ASP A 239 -21.14 1.73 13.72
N VAL A 240 -21.99 2.36 12.90
CA VAL A 240 -21.60 2.95 11.62
C VAL A 240 -22.16 4.36 11.51
N ASP A 241 -21.32 5.29 11.06
CA ASP A 241 -21.68 6.66 10.72
C ASP A 241 -21.40 6.91 9.23
N PHE A 242 -22.41 7.40 8.51
CA PHE A 242 -22.37 7.55 7.06
C PHE A 242 -22.21 9.02 6.65
N HIS A 243 -21.20 9.28 5.83
CA HIS A 243 -20.90 10.62 5.34
C HIS A 243 -21.08 10.70 3.81
N TRP A 244 -22.07 11.45 3.36
CA TRP A 244 -22.28 11.74 1.93
C TRP A 244 -21.63 13.08 1.64
N VAL A 245 -20.52 13.06 0.89
CA VAL A 245 -19.61 14.19 0.75
C VAL A 245 -19.68 14.75 -0.67
N THR A 246 -19.80 16.07 -0.80
CA THR A 246 -19.65 16.81 -2.06
C THR A 246 -18.66 17.95 -1.87
N GLU A 247 -18.20 18.59 -2.94
CA GLU A 247 -17.22 19.67 -2.78
C GLU A 247 -17.79 20.88 -2.02
N HIS A 248 -18.92 21.41 -2.44
CA HIS A 248 -19.49 22.66 -1.88
C HIS A 248 -20.87 22.47 -1.22
N GLY A 249 -21.29 21.24 -0.96
CA GLY A 249 -22.53 20.94 -0.24
C GLY A 249 -23.78 20.99 -1.10
N GLN A 250 -23.65 21.10 -2.43
CA GLN A 250 -24.78 20.98 -3.34
C GLN A 250 -25.35 19.56 -3.40
N GLU A 251 -26.62 19.44 -3.73
CA GLU A 251 -27.25 18.15 -3.98
C GLU A 251 -26.53 17.39 -5.10
N ALA A 252 -26.18 16.13 -4.81
CA ALA A 252 -25.53 15.26 -5.77
C ALA A 252 -26.58 14.53 -6.62
N LYS A 253 -26.34 14.49 -7.93
CA LYS A 253 -27.21 13.81 -8.89
C LYS A 253 -26.65 12.43 -9.19
N LEU A 254 -27.51 11.43 -9.14
CA LEU A 254 -27.17 10.06 -9.48
C LEU A 254 -28.00 9.57 -10.68
N THR A 255 -27.58 8.47 -11.29
CA THR A 255 -28.39 7.79 -12.29
C THR A 255 -29.73 7.32 -11.72
N ALA A 256 -30.69 6.99 -12.60
CA ALA A 256 -32.08 6.73 -12.25
C ALA A 256 -32.84 7.93 -11.63
N GLY A 257 -32.32 9.15 -11.78
CA GLY A 257 -32.98 10.38 -11.32
C GLY A 257 -32.89 10.61 -9.81
N THR A 258 -32.05 9.84 -9.12
CA THR A 258 -31.85 9.95 -7.68
C THR A 258 -31.08 11.22 -7.33
N ILE A 259 -31.51 11.88 -6.26
CA ILE A 259 -30.83 13.06 -5.71
C ILE A 259 -30.45 12.74 -4.27
N ILE A 260 -29.17 12.93 -3.94
CA ILE A 260 -28.66 12.77 -2.59
C ILE A 260 -28.35 14.16 -2.03
N LYS A 261 -28.96 14.48 -0.88
CA LYS A 261 -28.56 15.63 -0.08
C LYS A 261 -27.28 15.26 0.69
N PRO A 262 -26.15 15.96 0.48
CA PRO A 262 -24.92 15.64 1.19
C PRO A 262 -25.07 15.91 2.68
N THR A 263 -24.37 15.12 3.49
CA THR A 263 -24.24 15.37 4.92
C THR A 263 -23.05 16.29 5.22
N HIS A 264 -22.03 16.27 4.36
CA HIS A 264 -20.79 17.02 4.54
C HIS A 264 -20.26 17.59 3.22
N THR A 265 -19.37 18.56 3.35
CA THR A 265 -18.48 19.06 2.30
C THR A 265 -17.09 18.43 2.46
N ILE A 266 -16.22 18.53 1.45
CA ILE A 266 -14.83 18.07 1.59
C ILE A 266 -14.08 18.78 2.73
N ASP A 267 -14.48 20.02 3.07
CA ASP A 267 -13.83 20.83 4.10
C ASP A 267 -14.28 20.48 5.53
N ASN A 268 -15.52 20.04 5.71
CA ASN A 268 -16.10 19.76 7.03
C ASN A 268 -16.32 18.26 7.31
N CYS A 269 -15.99 17.38 6.37
CA CYS A 269 -16.09 15.94 6.57
C CYS A 269 -15.10 15.47 7.65
N PRO A 270 -15.54 14.71 8.67
CA PRO A 270 -14.63 14.12 9.64
C PRO A 270 -13.70 13.08 8.97
N PRO A 271 -12.57 12.71 9.59
CA PRO A 271 -11.72 11.63 9.07
C PRO A 271 -12.54 10.36 8.86
N LEU A 272 -12.39 9.75 7.68
CA LEU A 272 -13.09 8.55 7.27
C LEU A 272 -12.22 7.32 7.49
N ASP A 273 -12.83 6.22 7.96
CA ASP A 273 -12.16 4.91 8.00
C ASP A 273 -12.20 4.24 6.62
N VAL A 274 -13.31 4.41 5.91
CA VAL A 274 -13.53 3.85 4.58
C VAL A 274 -14.07 4.94 3.67
N LEU A 275 -13.39 5.18 2.55
CA LEU A 275 -13.92 6.00 1.45
C LEU A 275 -14.45 5.08 0.36
N LEU A 276 -15.63 5.38 -0.18
CA LEU A 276 -16.16 4.78 -1.39
C LEU A 276 -16.35 5.85 -2.47
N MET A 277 -16.04 5.49 -3.72
CA MET A 277 -16.27 6.35 -4.87
C MET A 277 -16.68 5.54 -6.10
N GLY A 278 -17.82 5.90 -6.68
CA GLY A 278 -18.34 5.30 -7.91
C GLY A 278 -17.89 6.00 -9.20
N ALA A 279 -18.36 5.50 -10.34
CA ALA A 279 -18.19 6.15 -11.63
C ALA A 279 -18.93 7.49 -11.67
N HIS A 280 -18.34 8.43 -12.40
CA HIS A 280 -18.93 9.70 -12.81
C HIS A 280 -18.88 9.80 -14.34
N GLU A 281 -19.45 10.84 -14.92
CA GLU A 281 -19.44 11.02 -16.37
C GLU A 281 -18.00 11.01 -16.91
N MET A 282 -17.72 10.22 -17.95
CA MET A 282 -16.35 10.00 -18.47
C MET A 282 -15.59 11.28 -18.86
N HIS A 283 -16.31 12.36 -19.19
CA HIS A 283 -15.71 13.64 -19.57
C HIS A 283 -15.45 14.58 -18.40
N TYR A 284 -15.99 14.26 -17.22
CA TYR A 284 -15.79 15.06 -16.03
C TYR A 284 -14.35 14.88 -15.53
N LYS A 285 -13.70 16.02 -15.25
CA LYS A 285 -12.38 16.06 -14.61
C LYS A 285 -12.59 16.47 -13.16
N LEU A 286 -11.93 15.76 -12.26
CA LEU A 286 -12.01 16.10 -10.85
C LEU A 286 -11.48 17.51 -10.61
N SER A 287 -12.10 18.21 -9.67
CA SER A 287 -11.56 19.46 -9.16
C SER A 287 -10.30 19.21 -8.32
N GLU A 288 -9.53 20.26 -8.09
CA GLU A 288 -8.39 20.19 -7.17
C GLU A 288 -8.83 19.82 -5.75
N GLY A 289 -10.02 20.26 -5.32
CA GLY A 289 -10.60 19.92 -4.02
C GLY A 289 -10.94 18.43 -3.91
N GLU A 290 -11.59 17.86 -4.93
CA GLU A 290 -11.91 16.43 -4.99
C GLU A 290 -10.63 15.58 -4.99
N ILE A 291 -9.62 15.95 -5.78
CA ILE A 291 -8.32 15.28 -5.82
C ILE A 291 -7.65 15.30 -4.44
N LYS A 292 -7.57 16.48 -3.81
CA LYS A 292 -6.97 16.62 -2.47
C LYS A 292 -7.73 15.84 -1.41
N PHE A 293 -9.05 15.76 -1.51
CA PHE A 293 -9.86 14.95 -0.58
C PHE A 293 -9.56 13.45 -0.74
N ILE A 294 -9.48 12.95 -1.98
CA ILE A 294 -9.08 11.55 -2.24
C ILE A 294 -7.68 11.29 -1.71
N GLN A 295 -6.73 12.20 -1.94
CA GLN A 295 -5.37 12.08 -1.42
C GLN A 295 -5.34 12.06 0.11
N LYS A 296 -6.08 12.96 0.77
CA LYS A 296 -6.24 12.97 2.23
C LYS A 296 -6.77 11.63 2.74
N CYS A 297 -7.85 11.11 2.17
CA CYS A 297 -8.38 9.79 2.53
C CYS A 297 -7.37 8.67 2.24
N ASN A 298 -6.62 8.75 1.14
CA ASN A 298 -5.55 7.80 0.85
C ASN A 298 -4.45 7.80 1.90
N VAL A 299 -4.36 8.82 2.75
CA VAL A 299 -3.42 8.82 3.86
C VAL A 299 -4.12 8.39 5.15
N GLU A 300 -5.26 9.00 5.46
CA GLU A 300 -5.96 8.85 6.75
C GLU A 300 -6.84 7.60 6.87
N SER A 301 -7.37 7.06 5.77
CA SER A 301 -8.36 5.98 5.80
C SER A 301 -7.71 4.59 5.83
N HIS A 302 -8.43 3.63 6.41
CA HIS A 302 -8.11 2.21 6.43
C HIS A 302 -8.31 1.57 5.05
N ALA A 303 -9.35 1.98 4.31
CA ALA A 303 -9.62 1.47 2.96
C ALA A 303 -10.22 2.55 2.03
N LEU A 304 -9.92 2.42 0.73
CA LEU A 304 -10.51 3.22 -0.34
C LEU A 304 -11.09 2.26 -1.37
N LEU A 305 -12.37 2.41 -1.67
CA LEU A 305 -13.18 1.50 -2.47
C LEU A 305 -13.63 2.22 -3.74
N PHE A 306 -13.00 1.92 -4.88
CA PHE A 306 -13.32 2.50 -6.17
C PHE A 306 -14.11 1.52 -7.03
N ILE A 307 -15.30 1.93 -7.47
CA ILE A 307 -16.23 1.06 -8.18
C ILE A 307 -16.45 1.54 -9.60
N CYS A 308 -16.43 0.60 -10.56
CA CYS A 308 -16.58 0.89 -11.98
C CYS A 308 -15.55 1.96 -12.45
N GLY A 309 -16.00 3.00 -13.14
CA GLY A 309 -15.20 4.16 -13.55
C GLY A 309 -14.59 4.95 -12.39
N GLY A 310 -14.91 4.66 -11.12
CA GLY A 310 -14.28 5.26 -9.95
C GLY A 310 -12.75 5.08 -9.92
N CYS A 311 -12.21 4.05 -10.56
CA CYS A 311 -10.75 3.90 -10.71
C CYS A 311 -10.08 5.07 -11.45
N LEU A 312 -10.83 5.78 -12.32
CA LEU A 312 -10.35 6.99 -12.99
C LEU A 312 -10.10 8.14 -12.01
N ALA A 313 -10.88 8.22 -10.93
CA ALA A 313 -10.65 9.20 -9.88
C ALA A 313 -9.36 8.89 -9.10
N ALA A 314 -9.14 7.61 -8.81
CA ALA A 314 -7.91 7.14 -8.17
C ALA A 314 -6.66 7.37 -9.07
N LEU A 315 -6.79 7.22 -10.39
CA LEU A 315 -5.76 7.61 -11.36
C LEU A 315 -5.50 9.12 -11.33
N GLN A 316 -6.54 9.96 -11.42
CA GLN A 316 -6.40 11.43 -11.37
C GLN A 316 -5.79 11.91 -10.05
N ALA A 317 -6.06 11.22 -8.94
CA ALA A 317 -5.45 11.50 -7.65
C ALA A 317 -3.99 11.03 -7.52
N GLY A 318 -3.48 10.26 -8.49
CA GLY A 318 -2.12 9.74 -8.51
C GLY A 318 -1.85 8.59 -7.52
N ILE A 319 -2.90 7.93 -7.02
CA ILE A 319 -2.75 6.93 -5.93
C ILE A 319 -2.68 5.48 -6.43
N LEU A 320 -2.89 5.25 -7.73
CA LEU A 320 -2.80 3.91 -8.34
C LEU A 320 -1.43 3.61 -8.92
N LYS A 321 -0.51 4.57 -8.94
CA LYS A 321 0.73 4.40 -9.68
C LYS A 321 1.59 3.29 -9.04
N GLY A 322 1.93 2.30 -9.86
CA GLY A 322 2.58 1.05 -9.48
C GLY A 322 1.63 -0.06 -8.96
N LYS A 323 0.44 0.30 -8.48
CA LYS A 323 -0.46 -0.61 -7.77
C LYS A 323 -1.04 -1.69 -8.66
N THR A 324 -1.44 -2.81 -8.07
CA THR A 324 -2.38 -3.72 -8.71
C THR A 324 -3.81 -3.16 -8.65
N ALA A 325 -4.46 -3.02 -9.81
CA ALA A 325 -5.84 -2.51 -9.90
C ALA A 325 -6.64 -3.24 -11.00
N THR A 326 -7.96 -3.13 -10.94
CA THR A 326 -8.87 -3.51 -12.04
C THR A 326 -9.76 -2.33 -12.40
N ALA A 327 -10.43 -2.45 -13.54
CA ALA A 327 -11.37 -1.47 -14.08
C ALA A 327 -12.57 -2.23 -14.67
N PRO A 328 -13.61 -1.55 -15.18
CA PRO A 328 -14.63 -2.21 -16.00
C PRO A 328 -13.98 -3.09 -17.06
N ARG A 329 -14.42 -4.34 -17.19
CA ARG A 329 -13.77 -5.35 -18.06
C ARG A 329 -13.48 -4.85 -19.50
N PRO A 330 -14.38 -4.11 -20.19
CA PRO A 330 -14.07 -3.52 -21.50
C PRO A 330 -12.93 -2.49 -21.49
N MET A 331 -12.67 -1.84 -20.35
CA MET A 331 -11.70 -0.75 -20.20
C MET A 331 -10.30 -1.24 -19.79
N VAL A 332 -10.16 -2.47 -19.27
CA VAL A 332 -8.89 -2.94 -18.68
C VAL A 332 -7.72 -2.86 -19.67
N GLU A 333 -7.91 -3.27 -20.92
CA GLU A 333 -6.85 -3.22 -21.93
C GLU A 333 -6.46 -1.77 -22.29
N MET A 334 -7.46 -0.89 -22.43
CA MET A 334 -7.22 0.54 -22.64
C MET A 334 -6.43 1.14 -21.45
N MET A 335 -6.79 0.77 -20.22
CA MET A 335 -6.09 1.24 -19.03
C MET A 335 -4.63 0.78 -19.00
N ARG A 336 -4.37 -0.48 -19.40
CA ARG A 336 -3.00 -1.03 -19.51
C ARG A 336 -2.15 -0.28 -20.52
N GLN A 337 -2.73 0.16 -21.63
CA GLN A 337 -2.02 0.91 -22.66
C GLN A 337 -1.76 2.36 -22.24
N MET A 338 -2.73 3.02 -21.60
CA MET A 338 -2.65 4.43 -21.24
C MET A 338 -1.92 4.69 -19.93
N ASN A 339 -1.96 3.74 -18.99
CA ASN A 339 -1.35 3.85 -17.66
C ASN A 339 -0.55 2.56 -17.39
N PRO A 340 0.51 2.27 -18.17
CA PRO A 340 1.29 1.04 -18.07
C PRO A 340 2.03 0.87 -16.74
N GLU A 341 2.11 1.95 -15.95
CA GLU A 341 2.68 1.95 -14.63
C GLU A 341 1.76 1.37 -13.55
N VAL A 342 0.51 1.01 -13.87
CA VAL A 342 -0.41 0.31 -12.96
C VAL A 342 -0.54 -1.14 -13.43
N ASP A 343 -0.44 -2.12 -12.53
CA ASP A 343 -0.65 -3.54 -12.86
C ASP A 343 -2.15 -3.84 -12.99
N TRP A 344 -2.68 -3.60 -14.20
CA TRP A 344 -4.09 -3.83 -14.51
C TRP A 344 -4.41 -5.31 -14.69
N VAL A 345 -5.22 -5.85 -13.78
CA VAL A 345 -5.70 -7.24 -13.82
C VAL A 345 -7.15 -7.32 -14.26
N THR A 346 -7.47 -8.31 -15.10
CA THR A 346 -8.87 -8.55 -15.53
C THR A 346 -9.60 -9.39 -14.48
N LYS A 347 -10.09 -8.74 -13.42
CA LYS A 347 -10.85 -9.39 -12.33
C LYS A 347 -12.11 -8.59 -11.98
N ARG A 348 -13.10 -9.23 -11.35
CA ARG A 348 -14.29 -8.53 -10.82
C ARG A 348 -13.89 -7.45 -9.82
N TYR A 349 -12.91 -7.76 -8.98
CA TYR A 349 -12.26 -6.80 -8.09
C TYR A 349 -10.80 -7.19 -7.86
N ALA A 350 -9.99 -6.20 -7.46
CA ALA A 350 -8.60 -6.35 -7.06
C ALA A 350 -8.29 -5.33 -5.96
N HIS A 351 -7.32 -5.65 -5.11
CA HIS A 351 -6.81 -4.70 -4.12
C HIS A 351 -5.31 -4.84 -3.93
N ASP A 352 -4.67 -3.72 -3.61
CA ASP A 352 -3.25 -3.62 -3.30
C ASP A 352 -3.10 -2.78 -2.02
N GLY A 353 -2.90 -3.50 -0.91
CA GLY A 353 -3.03 -2.93 0.43
C GLY A 353 -4.45 -2.41 0.64
N LYS A 354 -4.58 -1.11 0.91
CA LYS A 354 -5.86 -0.47 1.25
C LYS A 354 -6.67 0.05 0.07
N ILE A 355 -6.13 0.04 -1.14
CA ILE A 355 -6.85 0.54 -2.32
C ILE A 355 -7.52 -0.66 -3.00
N TRP A 356 -8.84 -0.64 -3.03
CA TRP A 356 -9.69 -1.62 -3.67
C TRP A 356 -10.30 -1.01 -4.93
N THR A 357 -10.26 -1.76 -6.01
CA THR A 357 -10.86 -1.38 -7.30
C THR A 357 -11.74 -2.52 -7.80
N SER A 358 -12.82 -2.20 -8.49
CA SER A 358 -13.70 -3.20 -9.10
C SER A 358 -14.08 -2.86 -10.53
N GLY A 359 -14.55 -3.87 -11.25
CA GLY A 359 -15.18 -3.66 -12.55
C GLY A 359 -16.55 -2.99 -12.42
N ALA A 360 -17.35 -3.10 -13.47
CA ALA A 360 -18.61 -2.35 -13.55
C ALA A 360 -19.70 -2.86 -12.59
N LEU A 361 -20.49 -1.92 -12.06
CA LEU A 361 -21.79 -2.14 -11.42
C LEU A 361 -21.71 -3.17 -10.27
N LEU A 362 -22.38 -4.32 -10.43
CA LEU A 362 -22.48 -5.35 -9.40
C LEU A 362 -21.13 -5.91 -8.97
N ASN A 363 -20.06 -5.74 -9.75
CA ASN A 363 -18.72 -6.11 -9.29
C ASN A 363 -18.29 -5.32 -8.05
N GLY A 364 -18.81 -4.11 -7.86
CA GLY A 364 -18.68 -3.33 -6.63
C GLY A 364 -19.27 -4.06 -5.42
N THR A 365 -20.42 -4.73 -5.58
CA THR A 365 -21.00 -5.58 -4.53
C THR A 365 -20.13 -6.79 -4.21
N ASP A 366 -19.48 -7.41 -5.21
CA ASP A 366 -18.54 -8.50 -4.93
C ASP A 366 -17.33 -7.99 -4.13
N MET A 367 -16.83 -6.79 -4.49
CA MET A 367 -15.69 -6.16 -3.84
C MET A 367 -16.00 -5.78 -2.39
N THR A 368 -17.12 -5.11 -2.11
CA THR A 368 -17.48 -4.71 -0.74
C THR A 368 -17.76 -5.92 0.13
N LYS A 369 -18.36 -6.99 -0.43
CA LYS A 369 -18.47 -8.29 0.24
C LYS A 369 -17.10 -8.85 0.60
N ALA A 370 -16.17 -8.90 -0.36
CA ALA A 370 -14.83 -9.42 -0.13
C ALA A 370 -14.09 -8.61 0.94
N PHE A 371 -14.17 -7.28 0.88
CA PHE A 371 -13.63 -6.38 1.89
C PHE A 371 -14.20 -6.68 3.29
N ALA A 372 -15.52 -6.85 3.41
CA ALA A 372 -16.15 -7.15 4.68
C ALA A 372 -15.73 -8.52 5.25
N LEU A 373 -15.64 -9.55 4.38
CA LEU A 373 -15.18 -10.88 4.77
C LEU A 373 -13.70 -10.89 5.21
N GLU A 374 -12.85 -10.11 4.53
CA GLU A 374 -11.44 -9.96 4.89
C GLU A 374 -11.26 -9.21 6.21
N THR A 375 -12.09 -8.19 6.45
CA THR A 375 -11.99 -7.31 7.62
C THR A 375 -12.57 -7.93 8.89
N TRP A 376 -13.79 -8.48 8.82
CA TRP A 376 -14.52 -8.98 10.00
C TRP A 376 -14.68 -10.51 10.02
N GLY A 377 -14.17 -11.22 8.99
CA GLY A 377 -14.18 -12.67 8.91
C GLY A 377 -15.46 -13.27 8.29
N GLY A 378 -15.31 -14.43 7.65
CA GLY A 378 -16.36 -15.14 6.90
C GLY A 378 -16.69 -16.56 7.38
N GLY A 379 -16.34 -16.91 8.61
CA GLY A 379 -16.54 -18.25 9.16
C GLY A 379 -17.99 -18.54 9.60
N GLU A 380 -18.28 -19.81 9.88
CA GLU A 380 -19.53 -20.21 10.52
C GLU A 380 -19.74 -19.45 11.83
N GLY A 381 -20.91 -18.82 11.98
CA GLY A 381 -21.22 -17.95 13.12
C GLY A 381 -20.80 -16.48 12.98
N SER A 382 -20.17 -16.07 11.87
CA SER A 382 -19.90 -14.65 11.56
C SER A 382 -21.17 -13.90 11.18
N LEU A 383 -21.32 -12.67 11.69
CA LEU A 383 -22.37 -11.76 11.25
C LEU A 383 -22.28 -11.45 9.75
N VAL A 384 -21.06 -11.26 9.22
CA VAL A 384 -20.86 -10.97 7.80
C VAL A 384 -21.37 -12.13 6.95
N GLU A 385 -20.92 -13.36 7.25
CA GLU A 385 -21.30 -14.55 6.49
C GLU A 385 -22.81 -14.82 6.57
N MET A 386 -23.40 -14.70 7.76
CA MET A 386 -24.85 -14.87 7.92
C MET A 386 -25.63 -13.78 7.18
N GLY A 387 -25.20 -12.52 7.28
CA GLY A 387 -25.80 -11.39 6.56
C GLY A 387 -25.76 -11.59 5.05
N MET A 388 -24.64 -12.08 4.50
CA MET A 388 -24.51 -12.37 3.07
C MET A 388 -25.48 -13.45 2.62
N ARG A 389 -25.64 -14.52 3.40
CA ARG A 389 -26.56 -15.63 3.08
C ARG A 389 -28.01 -15.18 3.15
N LEU A 390 -28.40 -14.46 4.21
CA LEU A 390 -29.77 -13.96 4.37
C LEU A 390 -30.13 -12.92 3.30
N GLY A 391 -29.19 -12.04 2.94
CA GLY A 391 -29.37 -11.00 1.93
C GLY A 391 -29.29 -11.51 0.49
N GLY A 392 -28.95 -12.79 0.27
CA GLY A 392 -28.85 -13.37 -1.07
C GLY A 392 -27.69 -12.80 -1.90
N TYR A 393 -26.56 -12.48 -1.26
CA TYR A 393 -25.39 -11.94 -1.96
C TYR A 393 -24.85 -12.93 -3.00
N PRO A 394 -24.44 -12.46 -4.19
CA PRO A 394 -24.00 -13.34 -5.26
C PRO A 394 -22.65 -13.99 -4.93
N TYR A 395 -22.53 -15.28 -5.28
CA TYR A 395 -21.26 -16.00 -5.32
C TYR A 395 -20.81 -16.09 -6.78
N ARG A 396 -19.93 -15.17 -7.18
CA ARG A 396 -19.39 -15.08 -8.54
C ARG A 396 -17.88 -15.25 -8.52
N ASP A 397 -17.36 -15.87 -9.56
CA ASP A 397 -15.93 -16.12 -9.68
C ASP A 397 -15.18 -14.80 -9.95
N VAL A 398 -14.15 -14.53 -9.14
CA VAL A 398 -13.39 -13.28 -9.21
C VAL A 398 -12.67 -13.10 -10.55
N ASN A 399 -12.33 -14.18 -11.24
CA ASN A 399 -11.66 -14.19 -12.53
C ASN A 399 -12.65 -14.30 -13.70
N TYR A 400 -13.95 -14.11 -13.46
CA TYR A 400 -15.01 -14.26 -14.46
C TYR A 400 -15.14 -15.69 -15.03
N ALA A 401 -14.66 -16.73 -14.34
CA ALA A 401 -14.81 -18.11 -14.83
C ALA A 401 -16.28 -18.59 -14.87
N ASP A 402 -17.18 -17.87 -14.18
CA ASP A 402 -18.61 -18.12 -14.11
C ASP A 402 -19.42 -17.50 -15.26
N VAL A 403 -18.80 -16.66 -16.11
CA VAL A 403 -19.50 -16.03 -17.25
C VAL A 403 -19.10 -16.71 -18.58
N PRO A 404 -20.08 -17.26 -19.33
CA PRO A 404 -19.78 -18.01 -20.55
C PRO A 404 -19.49 -17.14 -21.78
N TRP A 405 -19.53 -15.81 -21.65
CA TRP A 405 -19.31 -14.87 -22.75
C TRP A 405 -18.02 -14.05 -22.59
N ALA A 406 -17.38 -13.80 -23.74
CA ALA A 406 -16.36 -12.77 -23.87
C ALA A 406 -17.02 -11.37 -23.97
N ILE A 407 -16.23 -10.34 -23.71
CA ILE A 407 -16.60 -8.93 -23.85
C ILE A 407 -15.67 -8.31 -24.87
#